data_AF-R0MGA9-F1
#
_entry.id   AF-R0MGA9-F1
#
_cell.length_a   1.000
_cell.length_b   1.000
_cell.length_c   1.000
_cell.angle_alpha   90.00
_cell.angle_beta   90.00
_cell.angle_gamma   90.00
#
_symmetry.space_group_name_H-M   'P 1'
#
loop_
_entity.id
_entity.type
_entity.pdbx_description
1 polymer ?
#
loop_
_entity_poly.entity_id
_entity_poly.type
_entity_poly.pdbx_seq_one_letter_code
_entity_poly.pdbx_strand_id
1 'polypeptide(L)'
;MFSRKNNLIIYLCLLILSICGDRTRIKPEFSKQDEDYFVHLPIKKGLKIIKYEILDQCYGDYSFSSTVIASSDRINIIENNLVINIGSLGTDGVYDHYIVITTVDENIFCSDSFFFHKKKKKFVLSKNYKNENWRKPRRNLFGCYMRSYENE
;
A
#
# COMPACT_ATOMS: atom_id res chain seq x y z
N MET A 1 26.40 35.76 31.96
CA MET A 1 25.96 35.53 30.57
C MET A 1 25.82 34.03 30.35
N PHE A 2 24.61 33.50 30.52
CA PHE A 2 24.36 32.06 30.34
C PHE A 2 24.55 31.68 28.87
N SER A 3 25.34 30.64 28.67
CA SER A 3 25.85 30.16 27.39
C SER A 3 24.72 29.90 26.38
N ARG A 4 24.59 30.77 25.37
CA ARG A 4 23.61 30.64 24.26
C ARG A 4 23.90 29.45 23.32
N LYS A 5 25.00 28.71 23.51
CA LYS A 5 25.41 27.62 22.60
C LYS A 5 24.70 26.28 22.85
N ASN A 6 24.25 25.99 24.07
CA ASN A 6 23.65 24.68 24.38
C ASN A 6 22.17 24.55 24.00
N ASN A 7 21.44 25.66 23.85
CA ASN A 7 20.02 25.60 23.49
C ASN A 7 19.79 25.29 22.01
N LEU A 8 20.73 25.66 21.13
CA LEU A 8 20.55 25.54 19.67
C LEU A 8 20.52 24.08 19.19
N ILE A 9 21.27 23.20 19.86
CA ILE A 9 21.33 21.77 19.54
C ILE A 9 20.00 21.08 19.89
N ILE A 10 19.36 21.45 21.00
CA ILE A 10 18.08 20.87 21.43
C ILE A 10 16.97 21.23 20.43
N TYR A 11 16.92 22.48 19.97
CA TYR A 11 15.98 22.89 18.93
C TYR A 11 16.21 22.16 17.60
N LEU A 12 17.47 21.91 17.22
CA LEU A 12 17.79 21.16 16.02
C LEU A 12 17.36 19.69 16.11
N CYS A 13 17.55 19.04 17.26
CA CYS A 13 17.12 17.66 17.49
C CYS A 13 15.58 17.51 17.47
N LEU A 14 14.85 18.46 18.05
CA LEU A 14 13.37 18.47 18.00
C LEU A 14 12.84 18.70 16.58
N LEU A 15 13.54 19.49 15.77
CA LEU A 15 13.20 19.70 14.35
C LEU A 15 13.47 18.45 13.49
N ILE A 16 14.54 17.70 13.77
CA ILE A 16 14.87 16.46 13.03
C ILE A 16 13.87 15.35 13.31
N LEU A 17 13.41 15.23 14.57
CA LEU A 17 12.38 14.24 14.95
C LEU A 17 11.01 14.51 14.31
N SER A 18 10.75 15.74 13.86
CA SER A 18 9.49 16.10 13.19
C SER A 18 9.52 15.89 11.67
N ILE A 19 10.68 15.55 11.07
CA ILE A 19 10.83 15.31 9.62
C ILE A 19 10.69 13.82 9.26
N CYS A 20 10.68 12.91 10.23
CA CYS A 20 10.15 11.56 10.02
C CYS A 20 8.62 11.62 10.01
N GLY A 21 8.07 12.14 8.90
CA GLY A 21 6.68 11.96 8.54
C GLY A 21 6.44 10.47 8.40
N ASP A 22 6.01 9.86 9.50
CA ASP A 22 5.55 8.49 9.57
C ASP A 22 4.41 8.38 8.55
N ARG A 23 4.71 7.89 7.34
CA ARG A 23 3.69 7.56 6.34
C ARG A 23 2.95 6.37 6.92
N THR A 24 2.04 6.63 7.86
CA THR A 24 1.25 5.60 8.53
C THR A 24 0.48 4.87 7.44
N ARG A 25 0.97 3.69 7.08
CA ARG A 25 0.34 2.86 6.06
C ARG A 25 -0.90 2.23 6.65
N ILE A 26 -1.99 2.31 5.92
CA ILE A 26 -3.27 1.73 6.33
C ILE A 26 -3.23 0.25 5.97
N LYS A 27 -3.32 -0.64 6.96
CA LYS A 27 -3.40 -2.08 6.70
C LYS A 27 -4.75 -2.41 6.04
N PRO A 28 -4.79 -2.94 4.81
CA PRO A 28 -6.04 -3.36 4.20
C PRO A 28 -6.57 -4.65 4.82
N GLU A 29 -7.89 -4.74 4.85
CA GLU A 29 -8.65 -5.96 5.10
C GLU A 29 -9.36 -6.38 3.81
N PHE A 30 -9.66 -7.67 3.69
CA PHE A 30 -10.19 -8.24 2.46
C PHE A 30 -11.45 -9.01 2.73
N SER A 31 -12.44 -8.85 1.86
CA SER A 31 -13.64 -9.69 1.87
C SER A 31 -14.01 -10.14 0.47
N LYS A 32 -14.86 -11.17 0.43
CA LYS A 32 -15.49 -11.67 -0.78
C LYS A 32 -16.99 -11.71 -0.54
N GLN A 33 -17.77 -11.19 -1.49
CA GLN A 33 -19.22 -11.31 -1.51
C GLN A 33 -19.63 -11.73 -2.92
N ASP A 34 -20.34 -12.85 -3.03
CA ASP A 34 -20.72 -13.48 -4.31
C ASP A 34 -19.51 -13.74 -5.23
N GLU A 35 -19.37 -13.05 -6.36
CA GLU A 35 -18.19 -13.11 -7.23
C GLU A 35 -17.31 -11.87 -7.18
N ASP A 36 -17.69 -10.89 -6.35
CA ASP A 36 -16.95 -9.66 -6.14
C ASP A 36 -15.96 -9.77 -4.98
N TYR A 37 -14.91 -8.97 -5.11
CA TYR A 37 -13.77 -8.95 -4.19
C TYR A 37 -13.52 -7.54 -3.71
N PHE A 38 -13.37 -7.36 -2.41
CA PHE A 38 -13.33 -6.03 -1.79
C PHE A 38 -12.08 -5.86 -0.94
N VAL A 39 -11.50 -4.66 -1.04
CA VAL A 39 -10.53 -4.14 -0.07
C VAL A 39 -11.25 -3.15 0.83
N HIS A 40 -11.04 -3.31 2.13
CA HIS A 40 -11.51 -2.41 3.17
C HIS A 40 -10.30 -1.69 3.75
N LEU A 41 -10.32 -0.36 3.70
CA LEU A 41 -9.30 0.48 4.33
C LEU A 41 -9.92 1.20 5.53
N PRO A 42 -9.52 0.85 6.76
CA PRO A 42 -9.96 1.57 7.95
C PRO A 42 -9.51 3.02 7.89
N ILE A 43 -10.46 3.94 7.96
CA ILE A 43 -10.21 5.39 7.93
C ILE A 43 -10.71 6.06 9.20
N LYS A 44 -10.13 7.21 9.53
CA LYS A 44 -10.62 8.03 10.65
C LYS A 44 -12.03 8.53 10.34
N LYS A 45 -12.90 8.52 11.35
CA LYS A 45 -14.25 9.08 11.24
C LYS A 45 -14.19 10.55 10.78
N GLY A 46 -14.99 10.90 9.79
CA GLY A 46 -15.06 12.26 9.26
C GLY A 46 -13.96 12.63 8.25
N LEU A 47 -13.06 11.70 7.90
CA LEU A 47 -12.09 11.92 6.83
C LEU A 47 -12.80 12.11 5.50
N LYS A 48 -12.57 13.26 4.84
CA LYS A 48 -13.16 13.56 3.54
C LYS A 48 -12.18 13.19 2.44
N ILE A 49 -12.54 12.16 1.67
CA ILE A 49 -11.74 11.63 0.56
C ILE A 49 -12.30 12.18 -0.75
N ILE A 50 -11.41 12.60 -1.65
CA ILE A 50 -11.80 13.08 -2.99
C ILE A 50 -11.51 12.06 -4.09
N LYS A 51 -10.45 11.26 -3.93
CA LYS A 51 -10.08 10.22 -4.89
C LYS A 51 -9.31 9.09 -4.21
N TYR A 52 -9.37 7.92 -4.84
CA TYR A 52 -8.39 6.86 -4.60
C TYR A 52 -7.80 6.36 -5.92
N GLU A 53 -6.57 5.89 -5.84
CA GLU A 53 -5.80 5.30 -6.94
C GLU A 53 -5.26 3.95 -6.48
N ILE A 54 -5.37 2.93 -7.33
CA ILE A 54 -4.73 1.63 -7.14
C ILE A 54 -3.51 1.61 -8.03
N LEU A 55 -2.35 1.39 -7.43
CA LEU A 55 -1.08 1.38 -8.13
C LEU A 55 -0.44 0.00 -8.08
N ASP A 56 0.22 -0.34 -9.18
CA ASP A 56 1.02 -1.55 -9.32
C ASP A 56 2.49 -1.23 -9.19
N GLN A 57 3.18 -2.08 -8.44
CA GLN A 57 4.64 -2.10 -8.34
C GLN A 57 5.12 -3.54 -8.61
N CYS A 58 6.18 -3.71 -9.40
CA CYS A 58 6.82 -5.03 -9.54
C CYS A 58 7.23 -5.50 -8.12
N TYR A 59 6.84 -6.72 -7.74
CA TYR A 59 7.17 -7.28 -6.43
C TYR A 59 8.68 -7.28 -6.20
N GLY A 60 9.14 -6.61 -5.13
CA GLY A 60 10.54 -6.53 -4.76
C GLY A 60 11.39 -5.54 -5.57
N ASP A 61 10.79 -4.81 -6.50
CA ASP A 61 11.44 -3.70 -7.19
C ASP A 61 11.24 -2.40 -6.42
N TYR A 62 12.33 -1.81 -5.93
CA TYR A 62 12.33 -0.51 -5.27
C TYR A 62 12.32 0.65 -6.28
N SER A 63 12.22 0.37 -7.59
CA SER A 63 12.06 1.41 -8.60
C SER A 63 10.78 2.21 -8.38
N PHE A 64 10.87 3.52 -8.60
CA PHE A 64 9.79 4.49 -8.38
C PHE A 64 8.70 4.46 -9.46
N SER A 65 8.74 3.52 -10.41
CA SER A 65 7.76 3.45 -11.49
C SER A 65 6.53 2.64 -11.07
N SER A 66 5.73 3.21 -10.17
CA SER A 66 4.38 2.71 -9.89
C SER A 66 3.44 3.13 -11.01
N THR A 67 2.61 2.21 -11.51
CA THR A 67 1.62 2.52 -12.55
C THR A 67 0.23 2.55 -11.94
N VAL A 68 -0.55 3.60 -12.20
CA VAL A 68 -1.97 3.64 -11.80
C VAL A 68 -2.76 2.67 -12.68
N ILE A 69 -3.34 1.64 -12.08
CA ILE A 69 -4.13 0.63 -12.80
C ILE A 69 -5.64 0.83 -12.63
N ALA A 70 -6.05 1.55 -11.60
CA ALA A 70 -7.42 1.98 -11.40
C ALA A 70 -7.44 3.29 -10.61
N SER A 71 -8.42 4.14 -10.89
CA SER A 71 -8.66 5.38 -10.15
C SER A 71 -10.15 5.65 -10.09
N SER A 72 -10.62 6.27 -9.02
CA SER A 72 -12.02 6.65 -8.88
C SER A 72 -12.18 7.83 -7.90
N ASP A 73 -13.03 8.76 -8.30
CA ASP A 73 -13.51 9.86 -7.47
C ASP A 73 -14.86 9.50 -6.80
N ARG A 74 -15.42 8.32 -7.11
CA ARG A 74 -16.61 7.78 -6.45
C ARG A 74 -16.20 7.04 -5.20
N ILE A 75 -16.38 7.68 -4.06
CA ILE A 75 -15.96 7.19 -2.75
C ILE A 75 -17.11 6.46 -2.06
N ASN A 76 -16.90 5.20 -1.71
CA ASN A 76 -17.85 4.42 -0.93
C ASN A 76 -17.27 4.18 0.48
N ILE A 77 -17.92 4.75 1.50
CA ILE A 77 -17.52 4.59 2.90
C ILE A 77 -18.63 3.90 3.68
N ILE A 78 -18.31 2.77 4.31
CA ILE A 78 -19.23 2.00 5.14
C ILE A 78 -18.57 1.84 6.52
N GLU A 79 -19.23 2.31 7.58
CA GLU A 79 -18.76 2.16 8.97
C GLU A 79 -17.29 2.56 9.19
N ASN A 80 -16.86 3.68 8.59
CA ASN A 80 -15.48 4.19 8.62
C ASN A 80 -14.45 3.31 7.86
N ASN A 81 -14.90 2.49 6.91
CA ASN A 81 -14.03 1.82 5.96
C ASN A 81 -14.26 2.38 4.57
N LEU A 82 -13.18 2.75 3.88
CA LEU A 82 -13.24 2.93 2.43
C LEU A 82 -13.30 1.53 1.79
N VAL A 83 -14.38 1.26 1.06
CA VAL A 83 -14.65 -0.05 0.46
C VAL A 83 -14.46 0.03 -1.04
N ILE A 84 -13.51 -0.74 -1.57
CA ILE A 84 -13.11 -0.71 -2.99
C ILE A 84 -13.31 -2.10 -3.59
N ASN A 85 -14.12 -2.19 -4.67
CA ASN A 85 -14.22 -3.41 -5.46
C ASN A 85 -12.97 -3.54 -6.35
N ILE A 86 -12.28 -4.67 -6.23
CA ILE A 86 -11.05 -4.99 -6.96
C ILE A 86 -11.20 -6.23 -7.85
N GLY A 87 -12.42 -6.73 -8.06
CA GLY A 87 -12.70 -7.90 -8.89
C GLY A 87 -12.29 -7.74 -10.36
N SER A 88 -12.18 -6.48 -10.81
CA SER A 88 -11.75 -6.08 -12.15
C SER A 88 -10.23 -5.96 -12.33
N LEU A 89 -9.43 -5.91 -11.26
CA LEU A 89 -7.97 -5.85 -11.40
C LEU A 89 -7.49 -7.15 -12.07
N GLY A 90 -6.60 -7.05 -13.05
CA GLY A 90 -5.99 -8.21 -13.73
C GLY A 90 -5.15 -9.05 -12.74
N THR A 91 -5.10 -10.38 -12.92
CA THR A 91 -4.88 -11.30 -11.78
C THR A 91 -3.80 -12.33 -12.00
N ASP A 92 -2.68 -11.87 -12.54
CA ASP A 92 -1.57 -12.73 -12.91
C ASP A 92 -0.67 -13.01 -11.70
N GLY A 93 -0.89 -12.27 -10.59
CA GLY A 93 -0.12 -12.39 -9.37
C GLY A 93 1.34 -12.02 -9.59
N VAL A 94 1.62 -11.05 -10.46
CA VAL A 94 2.98 -10.60 -10.77
C VAL A 94 3.33 -9.34 -9.98
N TYR A 95 2.33 -8.51 -9.68
CA TYR A 95 2.51 -7.19 -9.10
C TYR A 95 1.99 -7.14 -7.65
N ASP A 96 2.66 -6.32 -6.86
CA ASP A 96 2.11 -5.82 -5.60
C ASP A 96 1.21 -4.63 -5.92
N HIS A 97 0.03 -4.62 -5.29
CA HIS A 97 -0.90 -3.51 -5.37
C HIS A 97 -0.84 -2.71 -4.08
N TYR A 98 -0.99 -1.39 -4.17
CA TYR A 98 -1.31 -0.58 -3.01
C TYR A 98 -2.26 0.54 -3.41
N ILE A 99 -3.01 1.04 -2.44
CA ILE A 99 -4.00 2.08 -2.65
C ILE A 99 -3.47 3.39 -2.12
N VAL A 100 -3.60 4.44 -2.91
CA VAL A 100 -3.34 5.83 -2.52
C VAL A 100 -4.67 6.53 -2.39
N ILE A 101 -4.85 7.24 -1.27
CA ILE A 101 -6.04 8.02 -0.96
C ILE A 101 -5.62 9.48 -0.93
N THR A 102 -6.36 10.35 -1.64
CA THR A 102 -6.21 11.80 -1.53
C THR A 102 -7.44 12.39 -0.88
N THR A 103 -7.21 13.25 0.11
CA THR A 103 -8.26 13.94 0.86
C THR A 103 -8.55 15.33 0.31
N VAL A 104 -9.67 15.94 0.75
CA VAL A 104 -10.02 17.33 0.41
C VAL A 104 -8.91 18.31 0.82
N ASP A 105 -8.27 18.06 1.97
CA ASP A 105 -7.17 18.88 2.49
C ASP A 105 -5.82 18.53 1.82
N GLU A 106 -5.85 17.86 0.66
CA GLU A 106 -4.70 17.43 -0.13
C GLU A 106 -3.72 16.47 0.58
N ASN A 107 -4.09 15.95 1.75
CA ASN A 107 -3.30 14.92 2.42
C ASN A 107 -3.38 13.60 1.65
N ILE A 108 -2.24 12.89 1.61
CA ILE A 108 -2.08 11.62 0.91
C ILE A 108 -1.82 10.50 1.92
N PHE A 109 -2.61 9.43 1.83
CA PHE A 109 -2.43 8.19 2.61
C PHE A 109 -2.19 7.02 1.69
N CYS A 110 -1.34 6.09 2.10
CA CYS A 110 -1.06 4.86 1.36
C CYS A 110 -1.52 3.65 2.18
N SER A 111 -2.05 2.62 1.51
CA SER A 111 -2.23 1.33 2.15
C SER A 111 -0.90 0.57 2.27
N ASP A 112 -0.87 -0.46 3.11
CA ASP A 112 0.10 -1.54 2.95
C ASP A 112 -0.08 -2.20 1.58
N SER A 113 1.02 -2.67 1.02
CA SER A 113 1.00 -3.44 -0.23
C SER A 113 0.34 -4.79 -0.03
N PHE A 114 -0.42 -5.22 -1.02
CA PHE A 114 -1.15 -6.48 -1.02
C PHE A 114 -1.10 -7.16 -2.37
N PHE A 115 -1.35 -8.46 -2.33
CA PHE A 115 -1.35 -9.34 -3.46
C PHE A 115 -2.72 -9.96 -3.67
N PHE A 116 -3.19 -10.00 -4.92
CA PHE A 116 -4.43 -10.68 -5.28
C PHE A 116 -4.17 -11.81 -6.26
N HIS A 117 -4.58 -13.03 -5.88
CA HIS A 117 -4.54 -14.20 -6.75
C HIS A 117 -5.94 -14.71 -7.04
N LYS A 118 -6.56 -14.27 -8.14
CA LYS A 118 -7.94 -14.66 -8.51
C LYS A 118 -8.14 -16.14 -8.73
N LYS A 119 -7.20 -16.84 -9.41
CA LYS A 119 -7.30 -18.31 -9.58
C LYS A 119 -7.35 -19.05 -8.24
N LYS A 120 -6.59 -18.59 -7.25
CA LYS A 120 -6.57 -19.16 -5.89
C LYS A 120 -7.60 -18.50 -4.95
N LYS A 121 -8.35 -17.50 -5.44
CA LYS A 121 -9.31 -16.68 -4.70
C LYS A 121 -8.75 -16.18 -3.35
N LYS A 122 -7.46 -15.78 -3.31
CA LYS A 122 -6.75 -15.44 -2.06
C LYS A 122 -6.15 -14.03 -2.11
N PHE A 123 -6.30 -13.31 -0.99
CA PHE A 123 -5.63 -12.05 -0.69
C PHE A 123 -4.58 -12.27 0.38
N VAL A 124 -3.42 -11.66 0.20
CA VAL A 124 -2.36 -11.70 1.21
C VAL A 124 -1.68 -10.34 1.23
N LEU A 125 -1.42 -9.82 2.44
CA LEU A 125 -0.51 -8.69 2.58
C LEU A 125 0.88 -9.10 2.08
N SER A 126 1.54 -8.27 1.28
CA SER A 126 2.82 -8.64 0.66
C SER A 126 3.89 -9.02 1.71
N LYS A 127 3.83 -8.42 2.90
CA LYS A 127 4.69 -8.77 4.05
C LYS A 127 4.46 -10.19 4.61
N ASN A 128 3.23 -10.70 4.55
CA ASN A 128 2.87 -12.04 5.03
C ASN A 128 3.12 -13.12 3.98
N TYR A 129 3.23 -12.73 2.71
CA TYR A 129 3.47 -13.65 1.59
C TYR A 129 4.86 -14.32 1.65
N LYS A 130 5.84 -13.69 2.30
CA LYS A 130 7.23 -14.21 2.42
C LYS A 130 7.35 -15.55 3.18
N ASN A 131 6.34 -15.93 3.97
CA ASN A 131 6.38 -17.13 4.81
C ASN A 131 5.61 -18.32 4.22
N GLU A 132 5.13 -18.19 2.98
CA GLU A 132 4.13 -19.08 2.41
C GLU A 132 4.75 -19.75 1.15
N ASN A 133 4.98 -21.07 1.21
CA ASN A 133 5.71 -21.94 0.24
C ASN A 133 5.16 -22.00 -1.22
N TRP A 134 4.40 -21.01 -1.69
CA TRP A 134 3.55 -21.13 -2.88
C TRP A 134 4.22 -20.80 -4.21
N ARG A 135 5.54 -20.66 -4.27
CA ARG A 135 6.29 -20.55 -5.53
C ARG A 135 7.65 -21.27 -5.48
N LYS A 136 7.77 -22.36 -6.26
CA LYS A 136 8.96 -22.56 -7.10
C LYS A 136 8.69 -21.83 -8.43
N PRO A 137 9.45 -20.78 -8.79
CA PRO A 137 9.17 -19.99 -9.98
C PRO A 137 9.60 -20.75 -11.25
N ARG A 138 8.73 -20.82 -12.27
CA ARG A 138 9.17 -21.03 -13.66
C ARG A 138 9.39 -19.65 -14.28
N ARG A 139 10.63 -19.37 -14.65
CA ARG A 139 11.06 -18.14 -15.34
C ARG A 139 10.30 -17.94 -16.65
N ASN A 140 9.86 -16.71 -16.89
CA ASN A 140 10.34 -15.84 -17.97
C ASN A 140 9.40 -14.65 -18.05
N LEU A 141 9.90 -13.43 -17.80
CA LEU A 141 9.42 -12.20 -18.42
C LEU A 141 10.44 -11.10 -18.12
N PHE A 142 11.01 -10.54 -19.20
CA PHE A 142 11.96 -9.44 -19.19
C PHE A 142 11.30 -8.21 -18.54
N GLY A 143 11.84 -7.72 -17.42
CA GLY A 143 11.49 -6.40 -16.87
C GLY A 143 11.19 -6.34 -15.37
N CYS A 144 10.59 -7.37 -14.77
CA CYS A 144 10.45 -7.44 -13.31
C CYS A 144 11.45 -8.48 -12.78
N TYR A 145 12.50 -8.05 -12.08
CA TYR A 145 13.37 -8.95 -11.34
C TYR A 145 12.62 -9.50 -10.12
N MET A 146 12.01 -10.67 -10.24
CA MET A 146 11.64 -11.43 -9.04
C MET A 146 12.94 -11.88 -8.36
N ARG A 147 13.24 -11.28 -7.20
CA ARG A 147 14.34 -11.72 -6.33
C ARG A 147 14.05 -13.16 -5.87
N SER A 148 14.74 -14.13 -6.45
CA SER A 148 14.87 -15.47 -5.87
C SER A 148 15.74 -15.32 -4.64
N TYR A 149 15.17 -15.46 -3.46
CA TYR A 149 15.95 -15.77 -2.28
C TYR A 149 16.18 -17.28 -2.31
N GLU A 150 17.23 -17.69 -3.03
CA GLU A 150 17.97 -18.88 -2.64
C GLU A 150 18.73 -18.49 -1.38
N ASN A 151 18.62 -19.28 -0.33
CA ASN A 151 19.67 -19.41 0.67
C ASN A 151 19.69 -20.87 1.12
N GLU A 152 20.81 -21.49 0.75
CA GLU A 152 21.66 -22.33 1.60
C GLU A 152 21.37 -22.27 3.11
#